data_AF-A0A7C3IN82-F1
#
_entry.id   AF-A0A7C3IN82-F1
#
_cell.length_a   1.000
_cell.length_b   1.000
_cell.length_c   1.000
_cell.angle_alpha   90.00
_cell.angle_beta   90.00
_cell.angle_gamma   90.00
#
_symmetry.space_group_name_H-M   'P 1'
#
loop_
_entity.id
_entity.type
_entity.pdbx_description
1 polymer ?
#
loop_
_entity_poly.entity_id
_entity_poly.type
_entity_poly.pdbx_seq_one_letter_code
_entity_poly.pdbx_strand_id
1 'polypeptide(L)' 'MRRRQTNNSFEEFEASELFCPRCRQSVPVRKKLLLALPEGDKYDYLCVYCGSSVGTKLVSGEETLKIIM' A
#
# COMPACT_ATOMS: atom_id res chain seq x y z
N MET A 1 6.82 -32.29 21.85
CA MET A 1 7.20 -30.86 21.83
C MET A 1 7.50 -30.43 20.39
N ARG A 2 6.70 -29.54 19.80
CA ARG A 2 7.13 -28.45 18.89
C ARG A 2 5.88 -27.63 18.52
N ARG A 3 5.83 -26.41 19.04
CA ARG A 3 4.73 -25.45 18.86
C ARG A 3 4.59 -25.10 17.37
N ARG A 4 3.35 -25.21 16.88
CA ARG A 4 2.81 -24.46 15.73
C ARG A 4 2.80 -22.96 16.06
N GLN A 5 3.17 -22.14 15.08
CA GLN A 5 2.58 -20.84 14.68
C GLN A 5 3.68 -19.89 14.19
N THR A 6 3.79 -19.75 12.88
CA THR A 6 4.21 -18.48 12.26
C THR A 6 2.94 -17.75 11.86
N ASN A 7 2.20 -17.26 12.87
CA ASN A 7 1.24 -16.18 12.67
C ASN A 7 2.09 -14.95 12.34
N ASN A 8 2.32 -14.69 11.05
CA ASN A 8 2.90 -13.44 10.61
C ASN A 8 1.82 -12.36 10.68
N SER A 9 1.30 -12.11 11.89
CA SER A 9 0.27 -11.11 12.19
C SER A 9 0.90 -9.74 12.41
N PHE A 10 1.89 -9.39 11.58
CA PHE A 10 2.34 -8.01 11.49
C PHE A 10 1.41 -7.31 10.50
N GLU A 11 0.62 -6.36 11.01
CA GLU A 11 -0.10 -5.43 10.13
C GLU A 11 0.92 -4.74 9.22
N GLU A 12 0.64 -4.72 7.92
CA GLU A 12 1.45 -3.95 6.99
C GLU A 12 1.45 -2.48 7.39
N PHE A 13 2.64 -1.90 7.55
CA PHE A 13 2.74 -0.47 7.81
C PHE A 13 2.21 0.33 6.61
N GLU A 14 1.37 1.31 6.92
CA GLU A 14 0.88 2.31 5.98
C GLU A 14 1.39 3.69 6.36
N ALA A 15 1.61 4.54 5.35
CA ALA A 15 1.96 5.93 5.60
C ALA A 15 0.70 6.69 6.06
N SER A 16 0.69 7.17 7.29
CA SER A 16 -0.41 8.00 7.82
C SER A 16 -0.31 9.45 7.36
N GLU A 17 0.92 9.97 7.23
CA GLU A 17 1.21 11.34 6.80
C GLU A 17 2.37 11.38 5.80
N LEU A 18 2.29 12.29 4.83
CA LEU A 18 3.37 12.59 3.89
C LEU A 18 3.43 14.09 3.62
N PHE A 19 4.60 14.59 3.22
CA PHE A 19 4.74 15.98 2.81
C PHE A 19 4.04 16.21 1.46
N CYS A 20 3.14 17.20 1.41
CA CYS A 20 2.51 17.61 0.17
C CYS A 20 3.21 18.84 -0.41
N PRO A 21 3.78 18.78 -1.64
CA PRO A 21 4.45 19.94 -2.24
C PRO A 21 3.49 21.09 -2.60
N ARG A 22 2.18 20.81 -2.77
CA ARG A 22 1.18 21.85 -3.05
C ARG A 22 0.72 22.56 -1.77
N CYS A 23 0.44 21.82 -0.70
CA CYS A 23 0.06 22.38 0.61
C CYS A 23 1.26 22.87 1.43
N ARG A 24 2.48 22.48 1.03
CA ARG A 24 3.78 22.82 1.63
C ARG A 24 3.88 22.44 3.12
N GLN A 25 3.27 21.33 3.50
CA GLN A 25 3.26 20.83 4.88
C GLN A 25 3.09 19.30 4.92
N SER A 26 3.37 18.69 6.07
CA SER A 26 2.95 17.30 6.36
C SER A 26 1.43 17.26 6.36
N VAL A 27 0.84 16.36 5.59
CA VAL A 27 -0.61 16.18 5.51
C VAL A 27 -0.96 14.72 5.72
N PRO A 28 -2.13 14.44 6.33
CA PRO A 28 -2.66 13.10 6.31
C PRO A 28 -2.92 12.66 4.86
N VAL A 29 -2.71 11.38 4.61
CA VAL A 29 -2.89 10.80 3.27
C VAL A 29 -3.99 9.74 3.28
N ARG A 30 -4.63 9.59 2.13
CA ARG A 30 -5.52 8.47 1.85
C ARG A 30 -4.90 7.58 0.78
N LYS A 31 -4.94 6.28 1.01
CA LYS A 31 -4.50 5.27 0.04
C LYS A 31 -5.62 4.99 -0.95
N LYS A 32 -5.32 5.01 -2.25
CA LYS A 32 -6.26 4.66 -3.32
C LYS A 32 -5.62 3.64 -4.25
N LEU A 33 -6.32 2.55 -4.55
CA LEU A 33 -5.85 1.59 -5.56
C LEU A 33 -5.77 2.29 -6.91
N LEU A 34 -4.58 2.25 -7.51
CA LEU A 34 -4.31 2.81 -8.82
C LEU A 34 -4.44 1.72 -9.89
N LEU A 35 -3.81 0.56 -9.68
CA LEU A 35 -3.77 -0.56 -10.61
C LEU A 35 -3.67 -1.88 -9.85
N ALA A 36 -4.42 -2.89 -10.29
CA ALA A 36 -4.23 -4.28 -9.89
C ALA A 36 -3.38 -4.98 -10.97
N LEU A 37 -2.26 -5.59 -10.58
CA LEU A 37 -1.34 -6.31 -11.46
C LEU A 37 -1.27 -7.79 -11.06
N PRO A 38 -0.84 -8.69 -11.96
CA PRO A 38 -0.66 -10.10 -11.63
C PRO A 38 0.28 -10.34 -10.44
N GLU A 39 1.33 -9.52 -10.32
CA GLU A 39 2.37 -9.63 -9.29
C GLU A 39 2.00 -8.87 -8.01
N GLY A 40 0.91 -8.10 -8.00
CA GLY A 40 0.47 -7.32 -6.86
C GLY A 40 -0.30 -6.04 -7.18
N ASP A 41 -0.57 -5.25 -6.15
CA ASP A 41 -1.38 -4.04 -6.26
C ASP A 41 -0.55 -2.76 -6.16
N LYS A 42 -0.81 -1.81 -7.05
CA LYS A 42 -0.25 -0.46 -6.99
C LYS A 42 -1.26 0.50 -6.40
N TYR A 43 -0.86 1.18 -5.33
CA TYR A 43 -1.64 2.20 -4.64
C TYR A 43 -0.98 3.57 -4.76
N ASP A 44 -1.81 4.60 -4.88
CA ASP A 44 -1.43 6.00 -4.85
C ASP A 44 -1.84 6.61 -3.50
N TYR A 45 -0.93 7.40 -2.90
CA TYR A 45 -1.23 8.18 -1.70
C TYR A 45 -1.62 9.58 -2.12
N LEU A 46 -2.82 9.98 -1.75
CA LEU A 46 -3.36 11.29 -2.09
C LEU A 46 -3.44 12.16 -0.84
N CYS A 47 -3.03 13.43 -0.99
CA CYS A 47 -3.29 14.44 0.02
C CYS A 47 -4.81 14.56 0.26
N VAL A 48 -5.26 14.48 1.51
CA VAL A 48 -6.70 14.58 1.82
C VAL A 48 -7.28 15.97 1.55
N TYR A 49 -6.44 17.01 1.58
CA TYR A 49 -6.89 18.41 1.40
C TYR A 49 -6.95 18.82 -0.06
N CYS A 50 -5.87 18.63 -0.83
CA CYS A 50 -5.79 19.09 -2.22
C CYS A 50 -5.91 17.97 -3.27
N GLY A 51 -5.92 16.71 -2.84
CA GLY A 51 -6.06 15.55 -3.73
C GLY A 51 -4.85 15.23 -4.61
N SER A 52 -3.72 15.94 -4.47
CA SER A 52 -2.51 15.64 -5.23
C SER A 52 -1.92 14.29 -4.82
N SER A 53 -1.38 13.54 -5.79
CA SER A 53 -0.50 12.41 -5.49
C SER A 53 0.74 12.90 -4.76
N VAL A 54 1.04 12.28 -3.63
CA VAL A 54 2.18 12.60 -2.75
C VAL A 54 3.09 11.38 -2.55
N GLY A 55 2.75 10.23 -3.10
CA GLY A 55 3.55 9.01 -3.01
C GLY A 55 2.83 7.80 -3.59
N THR A 56 3.53 6.67 -3.71
CA THR A 56 2.98 5.43 -4.27
C THR A 56 3.48 4.23 -3.45
N LYS A 57 2.64 3.21 -3.25
CA LYS A 57 3.00 1.92 -2.63
C LYS A 57 2.73 0.80 -3.63
N LEU A 58 3.68 -0.10 -3.83
CA LEU A 58 3.46 -1.39 -4.49
C LEU A 58 3.39 -2.45 -3.39
N VAL A 59 2.30 -3.21 -3.37
CA VAL A 59 2.11 -4.37 -2.50
C VAL A 59 2.24 -5.59 -3.38
N SER A 60 3.30 -6.37 -3.21
CA SER A 60 3.43 -7.65 -3.91
C SER A 60 2.33 -8.59 -3.45
N GLY A 61 1.59 -9.18 -4.39
CA GLY A 61 0.65 -10.25 -4.09
C GLY A 61 1.40 -11.55 -3.82
N GLU A 62 0.88 -12.39 -2.93
CA GLU A 62 1.37 -13.75 -2.80
C GLU A 62 1.06 -14.49 -4.10
N GLU A 63 2.10 -14.83 -4.87
CA GLU A 63 2.00 -15.41 -6.21
C GLU A 63 1.31 -16.79 -6.17
N THR A 64 -0.02 -16.80 -6.20
CA THR A 64 -0.77 -17.97 -6.65
C THR A 64 -0.93 -17.87 -8.15
N LEU A 65 0.17 -18.11 -8.87
CA LEU A 65 0.16 -18.33 -10.31
C LEU A 65 -0.71 -19.56 -10.61
N LYS A 66 -2.02 -19.36 -10.77
CA LYS A 66 -2.90 -20.35 -11.40
C LYS A 66 -2.58 -20.34 -12.90
N ILE A 67 -1.58 -21.13 -13.26
CA ILE A 67 -1.40 -21.59 -14.63
C ILE A 67 -2.63 -22.46 -14.93
N ILE A 68 -3.62 -21.87 -15.60
CA ILE A 68 -4.71 -22.64 -16.21
C ILE A 68 -4.21 -23.02 -17.59
N MET A 69 -3.94 -24.32 -17.78
CA MET A 69 -3.75 -24.94 -19.09
C MET A 69 -5.10 -25.42 -19.62
#